data_AF-D7ICB7-F1
#
_entry.id   AF-D7ICB7-F1
#
_cell.length_a   1.000
_cell.length_b   1.000
_cell.length_c   1.000
_cell.angle_alpha   90.00
_cell.angle_beta   90.00
_cell.angle_gamma   90.00
#
_symmetry.space_group_name_H-M   'P 1'
#
loop_
_entity.id
_entity.type
_entity.pdbx_description
1 polymer ?
#
loop_
_entity_poly.entity_id
_entity_poly.type
_entity_poly.pdbx_seq_one_letter_code
_entity_poly.pdbx_strand_id
1 'polypeptide(L)'
;MTSINNKTITSVYEKMKAYERISKKLFILLFMLVFYGYSSIIAQPSIPAGQVDIFVGADFNYRDLFHNGKIYEILLNLTPGVKWNMGKGWQAAAQALVPVYNDYGDRYKKVRLNMAVLSKEAHWRSRWFLKASGGLFGRERYGLDLKGMYVVNRWLALEVQAGLTGYCSMAVDWEASTPKRITALLGTDVYLNKWNTQFRARGGRFLYEDYGAIVEAMRHFNHCTVGLYGEYSNEGGKNAGFKVVMMIPPYKRKRRTVNFRPASNFRLTYSMEGDAYANKMYTTDPEENEREGWFDRNALQWGSNTMKPDFSEKEGGRK
;
A
#
# COMPACT_ATOMS: atom_id res chain seq x y z
N MET A 1 -31.85 35.21 -12.42
CA MET A 1 -30.71 34.78 -13.26
C MET A 1 -29.46 35.49 -12.73
N THR A 2 -28.76 34.86 -11.78
CA THR A 2 -27.63 35.46 -11.07
C THR A 2 -26.36 35.30 -11.90
N SER A 3 -25.90 36.41 -12.48
CA SER A 3 -24.57 36.52 -13.11
C SER A 3 -23.51 36.40 -12.02
N ILE A 4 -22.93 35.21 -11.85
CA ILE A 4 -21.77 35.02 -10.99
C ILE A 4 -20.58 35.67 -11.69
N ASN A 5 -20.04 36.70 -11.06
CA ASN A 5 -19.04 37.61 -11.61
C ASN A 5 -17.73 36.88 -11.96
N ASN A 6 -17.36 36.85 -13.23
CA ASN A 6 -16.19 36.11 -13.75
C ASN A 6 -14.88 36.44 -13.00
N LYS A 7 -14.69 37.67 -12.50
CA LYS A 7 -13.50 38.08 -11.72
C LYS A 7 -13.36 37.31 -10.40
N THR A 8 -14.47 36.97 -9.75
CA THR A 8 -14.46 36.23 -8.48
C THR A 8 -14.06 34.78 -8.70
N ILE A 9 -14.50 34.18 -9.81
CA ILE A 9 -14.14 32.81 -10.20
C ILE A 9 -12.64 32.74 -10.54
N THR A 10 -12.09 33.71 -11.29
CA THR A 10 -10.67 33.73 -11.62
C THR A 10 -9.79 33.89 -10.38
N SER A 11 -10.18 34.76 -9.43
CA SER A 11 -9.45 34.96 -8.17
C SER A 11 -9.45 33.72 -7.28
N VAL A 12 -10.58 33.01 -7.18
CA VAL A 12 -10.66 31.74 -6.43
C VAL A 12 -9.79 30.67 -7.09
N TYR A 13 -9.82 30.59 -8.42
CA TYR A 13 -9.02 29.64 -9.17
C TYR A 13 -7.50 29.88 -9.02
N GLU A 14 -7.07 31.14 -9.02
CA GLU A 14 -5.68 31.49 -8.75
C GLU A 14 -5.25 31.14 -7.32
N LYS A 15 -6.11 31.41 -6.32
CA LYS A 15 -5.86 31.02 -4.93
C LYS A 15 -5.76 29.51 -4.76
N MET A 16 -6.61 28.74 -5.44
CA MET A 16 -6.55 27.27 -5.44
C MET A 16 -5.25 26.76 -6.06
N LYS A 17 -4.83 27.30 -7.21
CA LYS A 17 -3.53 26.97 -7.83
C LYS A 17 -2.35 27.34 -6.95
N ALA A 18 -2.41 28.48 -6.26
CA ALA A 18 -1.37 28.91 -5.34
C ALA A 18 -1.27 27.95 -4.13
N TYR A 19 -2.41 27.56 -3.56
CA TYR A 19 -2.47 26.57 -2.48
C TYR A 19 -1.92 25.22 -2.92
N GLU A 20 -2.30 24.74 -4.10
CA GLU A 20 -1.80 23.48 -4.67
C GLU A 20 -0.29 23.52 -4.95
N ARG A 21 0.24 24.68 -5.35
CA ARG A 21 1.69 24.89 -5.54
C ARG A 21 2.44 24.89 -4.20
N ILE A 22 1.87 25.52 -3.17
CA ILE A 22 2.45 25.57 -1.82
C ILE A 22 2.43 24.17 -1.18
N SER A 23 1.32 23.44 -1.29
CA SER A 23 1.21 22.08 -0.75
C SER A 23 2.19 21.12 -1.42
N LYS A 24 2.39 21.20 -2.74
CA LYS A 24 3.42 20.45 -3.46
C LYS A 24 4.83 20.77 -2.96
N LYS A 25 5.16 22.05 -2.78
CA LYS A 25 6.47 22.47 -2.24
C LYS A 25 6.69 21.95 -0.81
N LEU A 26 5.68 22.05 0.05
CA LEU A 26 5.75 21.54 1.42
C LEU A 26 5.92 20.02 1.44
N PHE A 27 5.18 19.30 0.60
CA PHE A 27 5.29 17.85 0.47
C PHE A 27 6.69 17.43 0.01
N ILE A 28 7.24 18.08 -1.01
CA ILE A 28 8.61 17.83 -1.48
C ILE A 28 9.62 18.12 -0.37
N LEU A 29 9.44 19.21 0.39
CA LEU A 29 10.33 19.57 1.48
C LEU A 29 10.27 18.54 2.62
N LEU A 30 9.07 18.05 2.96
CA LEU A 30 8.89 17.02 3.99
C LEU A 30 9.45 15.67 3.53
N PHE A 31 9.28 15.32 2.26
CA PHE A 31 9.91 14.16 1.64
C PHE A 31 11.44 14.27 1.70
N MET A 32 12.01 15.40 1.30
CA MET A 32 13.44 15.67 1.40
C MET A 32 13.91 15.62 2.84
N LEU A 33 13.15 16.11 3.83
CA LEU A 33 13.51 15.99 5.24
C LEU A 33 13.54 14.55 5.75
N VAL A 34 12.68 13.65 5.26
CA VAL A 34 12.77 12.21 5.62
C VAL A 34 13.99 11.56 4.94
N PHE A 35 14.28 11.96 3.70
CA PHE A 35 15.42 11.47 2.94
C PHE A 35 16.78 11.97 3.46
N TYR A 36 16.89 13.26 3.78
CA TYR A 36 18.09 13.94 4.30
C TYR A 36 18.18 13.96 5.83
N GLY A 37 17.07 13.68 6.52
CA GLY A 37 16.97 13.67 7.98
C GLY A 37 18.04 12.79 8.61
N TYR A 38 18.90 13.48 9.36
CA TYR A 38 20.07 13.07 10.13
C TYR A 38 20.28 11.57 10.37
N SER A 39 21.51 11.15 10.10
CA SER A 39 22.19 9.87 10.36
C SER A 39 22.10 9.32 11.79
N SER A 40 21.39 10.00 12.70
CA SER A 40 21.30 9.72 14.13
C SER A 40 19.89 9.28 14.58
N ILE A 41 18.94 9.18 13.65
CA ILE A 41 17.69 8.47 13.90
C ILE A 41 18.04 6.98 13.90
N ILE A 42 17.68 6.25 14.96
CA ILE A 42 17.93 4.82 15.13
C ILE A 42 17.20 4.08 14.01
N ALA A 43 17.80 4.03 12.82
CA ALA A 43 17.28 3.31 11.67
C ALA A 43 17.95 1.95 11.67
N GLN A 44 17.62 1.11 12.66
CA GLN A 44 18.05 -0.26 12.68
C GLN A 44 16.86 -1.14 12.27
N PRO A 45 16.75 -1.54 10.99
CA PRO A 45 15.91 -2.67 10.64
C PRO A 45 16.58 -3.95 11.14
N SER A 46 15.75 -4.91 11.53
CA SER A 46 16.14 -6.27 11.92
C SER A 46 16.49 -7.17 10.73
N ILE A 47 16.43 -6.60 9.52
CA ILE A 47 16.89 -7.24 8.30
C ILE A 47 18.35 -6.86 8.08
N PRO A 48 19.29 -7.83 8.06
CA PRO A 48 20.70 -7.56 7.81
C PRO A 48 20.88 -6.73 6.55
N ALA A 49 21.68 -5.68 6.67
CA ALA A 49 22.06 -4.88 5.52
C ALA A 49 22.67 -5.80 4.44
N GLY A 50 22.22 -5.66 3.20
CA GLY A 50 22.66 -6.46 2.06
C GLY A 50 21.81 -7.71 1.78
N GLN A 51 20.75 -7.99 2.55
CA GLN A 51 19.86 -9.12 2.26
C GLN A 51 19.00 -8.86 1.01
N VAL A 52 18.96 -9.84 0.11
CA VAL A 52 18.13 -9.88 -1.08
C VAL A 52 17.14 -11.04 -0.97
N ASP A 53 15.86 -10.75 -1.08
CA ASP A 53 14.78 -11.72 -1.12
C ASP A 53 14.18 -11.75 -2.53
N ILE A 54 14.28 -12.89 -3.19
CA ILE A 54 13.60 -13.18 -4.45
C ILE A 54 12.39 -14.04 -4.13
N PHE A 55 11.22 -13.61 -4.57
CA PHE A 55 9.97 -14.29 -4.28
C PHE A 55 9.00 -14.35 -5.45
N VAL A 56 8.09 -15.30 -5.38
CA VAL A 56 7.00 -15.45 -6.36
C VAL A 56 5.70 -15.63 -5.60
N GLY A 57 4.72 -14.77 -5.90
CA GLY A 57 3.36 -14.89 -5.39
C GLY A 57 2.35 -15.16 -6.49
N ALA A 58 1.08 -15.17 -6.09
CA ALA A 58 -0.06 -15.20 -6.98
C ALA A 58 -0.99 -14.03 -6.65
N ASP A 59 -1.43 -13.34 -7.69
CA ASP A 59 -2.43 -12.28 -7.65
C ASP A 59 -3.69 -12.79 -8.35
N PHE A 60 -4.76 -12.93 -7.57
CA PHE A 60 -6.04 -13.47 -8.01
C PHE A 60 -7.08 -12.36 -7.99
N ASN A 61 -7.60 -12.04 -9.17
CA ASN A 61 -8.68 -11.07 -9.34
C ASN A 61 -9.84 -11.77 -10.03
N TYR A 62 -11.06 -11.45 -9.61
CA TYR A 62 -12.28 -11.90 -10.24
C TYR A 62 -13.27 -10.75 -10.26
N ARG A 63 -14.19 -10.78 -11.23
CA ARG A 63 -15.30 -9.84 -11.31
C ARG A 63 -16.56 -10.60 -11.68
N ASP A 64 -17.66 -10.15 -11.08
CA ASP A 64 -19.00 -10.58 -11.45
C ASP A 64 -19.49 -9.62 -12.55
N LEU A 65 -19.41 -10.08 -13.78
CA LEU A 65 -20.06 -9.46 -14.92
C LEU A 65 -20.93 -10.55 -15.54
N PHE A 66 -22.25 -10.41 -15.47
CA PHE A 66 -23.17 -11.20 -16.29
C PHE A 66 -23.02 -10.77 -17.76
N HIS A 67 -21.92 -11.18 -18.39
CA HIS A 67 -21.60 -10.90 -19.77
C HIS A 67 -21.12 -12.18 -20.45
N ASN A 68 -21.64 -12.48 -21.65
CA ASN A 68 -21.32 -13.69 -22.43
C ASN A 68 -21.51 -15.04 -21.73
N GLY A 69 -22.51 -15.18 -20.84
CA GLY A 69 -22.89 -16.47 -20.24
C GLY A 69 -21.90 -17.03 -19.21
N LYS A 70 -20.86 -16.27 -18.83
CA LYS A 70 -19.97 -16.60 -17.71
C LYS A 70 -20.45 -15.87 -16.45
N ILE A 71 -20.46 -16.59 -15.33
CA ILE A 71 -20.86 -16.03 -14.02
C ILE A 71 -19.68 -15.24 -13.39
N TYR A 72 -18.44 -15.63 -13.70
CA TYR A 72 -17.24 -14.94 -13.23
C TYR A 72 -16.19 -14.86 -14.33
N GLU A 73 -15.59 -13.68 -14.50
CA GLU A 73 -14.31 -13.54 -15.19
C GLU A 73 -13.18 -13.66 -14.17
N ILE A 74 -12.10 -14.36 -14.52
CA ILE A 74 -10.96 -14.63 -13.64
C ILE A 74 -9.68 -14.09 -14.28
N LEU A 75 -8.84 -13.46 -13.46
CA LEU A 75 -7.48 -13.06 -13.80
C LEU A 75 -6.52 -13.58 -12.72
N LEU A 76 -5.65 -14.51 -13.12
CA LEU A 76 -4.59 -15.08 -12.30
C LEU A 76 -3.24 -14.65 -12.84
N ASN A 77 -2.50 -13.89 -12.04
CA ASN A 77 -1.14 -13.45 -12.34
C ASN A 77 -0.14 -14.09 -11.37
N LEU A 78 1.01 -14.53 -11.88
CA LEU A 78 2.19 -14.77 -11.05
C LEU A 78 2.90 -13.45 -10.80
N THR A 79 3.42 -13.29 -9.58
CA THR A 79 4.01 -12.03 -9.13
C THR A 79 5.47 -12.21 -8.71
N PRO A 80 6.39 -12.55 -9.65
CA PRO A 80 7.81 -12.59 -9.33
C PRO A 80 8.28 -11.21 -8.90
N GLY A 81 8.99 -11.15 -7.78
CA GLY A 81 9.47 -9.92 -7.19
C GLY A 81 10.80 -10.10 -6.48
N VAL A 82 11.49 -8.99 -6.28
CA VAL A 82 12.74 -8.89 -5.55
C VAL A 82 12.64 -7.76 -4.54
N LYS A 83 13.16 -8.00 -3.34
CA LYS A 83 13.34 -7.00 -2.29
C LYS A 83 14.80 -7.00 -1.88
N TRP A 84 15.41 -5.84 -1.86
CA TRP A 84 16.77 -5.65 -1.40
C TRP A 84 16.77 -4.69 -0.22
N ASN A 85 17.23 -5.18 0.94
CA ASN A 85 17.46 -4.36 2.10
C ASN A 85 18.89 -3.82 2.08
N MET A 86 19.02 -2.50 1.98
CA MET A 86 20.32 -1.81 1.88
C MET A 86 20.82 -1.37 3.26
N GLY A 87 20.09 -1.67 4.34
CA GLY A 87 20.38 -1.23 5.69
C GLY A 87 19.95 0.22 5.95
N LYS A 88 20.06 0.65 7.22
CA LYS A 88 19.71 2.03 7.64
C LYS A 88 18.30 2.46 7.23
N GLY A 89 17.35 1.53 7.21
CA GLY A 89 15.96 1.76 6.83
C GLY A 89 15.70 1.84 5.31
N TRP A 90 16.73 1.64 4.46
CA TRP A 90 16.57 1.64 3.01
C TRP A 90 16.15 0.27 2.48
N GLN A 91 15.13 0.26 1.63
CA GLN A 91 14.65 -0.92 0.94
C GLN A 91 14.29 -0.58 -0.51
N ALA A 92 14.87 -1.31 -1.46
CA ALA A 92 14.46 -1.32 -2.85
C ALA A 92 13.58 -2.55 -3.12
N ALA A 93 12.51 -2.39 -3.88
CA ALA A 93 11.61 -3.48 -4.23
C ALA A 93 11.16 -3.36 -5.69
N ALA A 94 11.10 -4.48 -6.41
CA ALA A 94 10.55 -4.53 -7.75
C ALA A 94 9.68 -5.79 -7.91
N GLN A 95 8.62 -5.71 -8.69
CA GLN A 95 7.73 -6.85 -8.97
C GLN A 95 7.16 -6.73 -10.38
N ALA A 96 7.07 -7.87 -11.08
CA ALA A 96 6.38 -8.00 -12.35
C ALA A 96 5.09 -8.82 -12.19
N LEU A 97 4.14 -8.63 -13.09
CA LEU A 97 2.93 -9.44 -13.23
C LEU A 97 3.06 -10.28 -14.51
N VAL A 98 3.03 -11.59 -14.35
CA VAL A 98 3.04 -12.56 -15.44
C VAL A 98 1.66 -13.22 -15.48
N PRO A 99 0.82 -12.93 -16.49
CA PRO A 99 -0.51 -13.50 -16.57
C PRO A 99 -0.43 -15.01 -16.87
N VAL A 100 -1.12 -15.82 -16.07
CA VAL A 100 -1.23 -17.28 -16.26
C VAL A 100 -2.60 -17.65 -16.82
N TYR A 101 -3.65 -17.03 -16.28
CA TYR A 101 -5.01 -17.17 -16.77
C TYR A 101 -5.66 -15.80 -16.84
N ASN A 102 -6.33 -15.48 -17.94
CA ASN A 102 -6.86 -14.14 -18.17
C ASN A 102 -8.13 -14.17 -19.02
N ASP A 103 -9.26 -13.97 -18.36
CA ASP A 103 -10.56 -13.69 -18.99
C ASP A 103 -10.87 -12.19 -19.10
N TYR A 104 -10.03 -11.29 -18.55
CA TYR A 104 -10.26 -9.84 -18.48
C TYR A 104 -9.95 -9.10 -19.80
N GLY A 105 -9.49 -9.80 -20.83
CA GLY A 105 -9.21 -9.26 -22.17
C GLY A 105 -7.73 -8.97 -22.46
N ASP A 106 -7.46 -8.45 -23.65
CA ASP A 106 -6.11 -8.39 -24.24
C ASP A 106 -5.10 -7.53 -23.48
N ARG A 107 -5.58 -6.51 -22.75
CA ARG A 107 -4.74 -5.62 -21.93
C ARG A 107 -3.90 -6.39 -20.89
N TYR A 108 -4.45 -7.49 -20.38
CA TYR A 108 -3.83 -8.27 -19.30
C TYR A 108 -3.06 -9.49 -19.82
N LYS A 109 -2.87 -9.65 -21.14
CA LYS A 109 -2.13 -10.79 -21.73
C LYS A 109 -0.61 -10.64 -21.71
N LYS A 110 -0.08 -9.42 -21.50
CA LYS A 110 1.35 -9.14 -21.54
C LYS A 110 1.97 -9.17 -20.14
N VAL A 111 3.25 -9.55 -20.07
CA VAL A 111 4.08 -9.36 -18.88
C VAL A 111 4.26 -7.87 -18.65
N ARG A 112 3.96 -7.40 -17.44
CA ARG A 112 4.01 -5.97 -17.08
C ARG A 112 4.76 -5.75 -15.78
N LEU A 113 5.44 -4.62 -15.67
CA LEU A 113 6.04 -4.20 -14.42
C LEU A 113 4.94 -3.72 -13.48
N ASN A 114 4.80 -4.34 -12.31
CA ASN A 114 3.81 -3.92 -11.30
C ASN A 114 4.29 -2.70 -10.54
N MET A 115 5.56 -2.76 -10.11
CA MET A 115 6.17 -1.76 -9.26
C MET A 115 7.69 -1.84 -9.28
N ALA A 116 8.32 -0.70 -9.03
CA ALA A 116 9.74 -0.52 -8.80
C ALA A 116 9.90 0.66 -7.84
N VAL A 117 10.11 0.38 -6.56
CA VAL A 117 10.01 1.34 -5.46
C VAL A 117 11.31 1.37 -4.67
N LEU A 118 11.79 2.57 -4.38
CA LEU A 118 12.78 2.82 -3.36
C LEU A 118 12.10 3.44 -2.16
N SER A 119 12.26 2.82 -0.98
CA SER A 119 11.66 3.29 0.26
C SER A 119 12.69 3.47 1.36
N LYS A 120 12.45 4.45 2.22
CA LYS A 120 13.23 4.74 3.42
C LYS A 120 12.29 4.82 4.61
N GLU A 121 12.55 4.00 5.62
CA GLU A 121 11.82 3.98 6.89
C GLU A 121 12.63 4.67 7.99
N ALA A 122 11.96 5.47 8.81
CA ALA A 122 12.49 6.12 9.98
C ALA A 122 11.48 6.04 11.13
N HIS A 123 11.96 5.79 12.34
CA HIS A 123 11.11 5.79 13.53
C HIS A 123 11.74 6.63 14.64
N TRP A 124 10.91 7.26 15.45
CA TRP A 124 11.34 8.17 16.51
C TRP A 124 10.57 7.91 17.81
N ARG A 125 11.31 7.73 18.91
CA ARG A 125 10.78 7.51 20.28
C ARG A 125 9.76 6.36 20.39
N SER A 126 9.82 5.37 19.50
CA SER A 126 8.88 4.22 19.43
C SER A 126 7.40 4.61 19.36
N ARG A 127 7.10 5.85 18.95
CA ARG A 127 5.72 6.36 18.79
C ARG A 127 5.47 6.91 17.40
N TRP A 128 6.49 7.51 16.78
CA TRP A 128 6.39 8.05 15.43
C TRP A 128 7.09 7.11 14.46
N PHE A 129 6.37 6.72 13.41
CA PHE A 129 6.88 5.88 12.34
C PHE A 129 6.59 6.59 11.02
N LEU A 130 7.61 6.73 10.17
CA LEU A 130 7.55 7.43 8.90
C LEU A 130 8.22 6.58 7.82
N LYS A 131 7.55 6.45 6.68
CA LYS A 131 8.05 5.73 5.51
C LYS A 131 7.85 6.60 4.30
N ALA A 132 8.96 6.94 3.65
CA ALA A 132 8.94 7.68 2.41
C ALA A 132 9.30 6.74 1.27
N SER A 133 8.48 6.72 0.23
CA SER A 133 8.62 5.82 -0.92
C SER A 133 8.60 6.63 -2.21
N GLY A 134 9.42 6.26 -3.18
CA GLY A 134 9.45 6.89 -4.50
C GLY A 134 9.69 5.85 -5.60
N GLY A 135 9.05 6.06 -6.75
CA GLY A 135 9.22 5.20 -7.92
C GLY A 135 7.91 4.85 -8.61
N LEU A 136 7.83 3.64 -9.15
CA LEU A 136 6.64 3.05 -9.77
C LEU A 136 5.88 2.25 -8.70
N PHE A 137 4.67 2.70 -8.38
CA PHE A 137 3.74 2.07 -7.45
C PHE A 137 2.75 1.15 -8.18
N GLY A 138 2.05 0.31 -7.42
CA GLY A 138 0.99 -0.53 -7.96
C GLY A 138 -0.12 0.28 -8.65
N ARG A 139 -0.91 -0.38 -9.50
CA ARG A 139 -1.95 0.25 -10.34
C ARG A 139 -1.41 1.27 -11.36
N GLU A 140 -0.21 1.04 -11.89
CA GLU A 140 0.37 1.85 -12.98
C GLU A 140 0.53 3.33 -12.57
N ARG A 141 0.95 3.56 -11.32
CA ARG A 141 1.19 4.89 -10.77
C ARG A 141 2.68 5.12 -10.57
N TYR A 142 3.11 6.36 -10.71
CA TYR A 142 4.48 6.74 -10.37
C TYR A 142 4.48 8.02 -9.54
N GLY A 143 5.48 8.18 -8.68
CA GLY A 143 5.64 9.42 -7.92
C GLY A 143 6.24 9.19 -6.56
N LEU A 144 5.77 9.98 -5.59
CA LEU A 144 6.27 10.02 -4.23
C LEU A 144 5.12 9.75 -3.26
N ASP A 145 5.39 8.96 -2.22
CA ASP A 145 4.43 8.57 -1.20
C ASP A 145 5.07 8.73 0.19
N LEU A 146 4.28 9.27 1.12
CA LEU A 146 4.64 9.43 2.53
C LEU A 146 3.58 8.75 3.37
N LYS A 147 4.01 7.76 4.14
CA LYS A 147 3.20 7.04 5.12
C LYS A 147 3.70 7.37 6.51
N GLY A 148 2.77 7.70 7.40
CA GLY A 148 3.07 8.02 8.79
C GLY A 148 2.12 7.29 9.72
N MET A 149 2.64 6.85 10.85
CA MET A 149 1.85 6.28 11.93
C MET A 149 2.32 6.84 13.26
N TYR A 150 1.35 7.25 14.08
CA TYR A 150 1.56 7.76 15.42
C TYR A 150 0.85 6.86 16.43
N VAL A 151 1.63 6.14 17.23
CA VAL A 151 1.12 5.27 18.30
C VAL A 151 0.82 6.14 19.51
N VAL A 152 -0.48 6.34 19.78
CA VAL A 152 -0.95 7.14 20.92
C VAL A 152 -0.81 6.33 22.20
N ASN A 153 -1.33 5.10 22.17
CA ASN A 153 -1.31 4.17 23.30
C ASN A 153 -1.44 2.72 22.78
N ARG A 154 -1.52 1.75 23.70
CA ARG A 154 -1.53 0.31 23.34
C ARG A 154 -2.73 -0.11 22.48
N TRP A 155 -3.83 0.62 22.53
CA TRP A 155 -5.07 0.28 21.83
C TRP A 155 -5.42 1.26 20.69
N LEU A 156 -4.73 2.40 20.56
CA LEU A 156 -5.03 3.45 19.58
C LEU A 156 -3.76 3.90 18.85
N ALA A 157 -3.84 3.92 17.53
CA ALA A 157 -2.87 4.55 16.65
C ALA A 157 -3.58 5.44 15.61
N LEU A 158 -2.88 6.48 15.16
CA LEU A 158 -3.31 7.35 14.08
C LEU A 158 -2.42 7.10 12.88
N GLU A 159 -3.01 7.12 11.70
CA GLU A 159 -2.29 6.91 10.45
C GLU A 159 -2.54 8.04 9.47
N VAL A 160 -1.53 8.35 8.67
CA VAL A 160 -1.63 9.34 7.60
C VAL A 160 -0.88 8.81 6.38
N GLN A 161 -1.49 8.93 5.21
CA GLN A 161 -0.85 8.63 3.94
C GLN A 161 -1.06 9.79 2.98
N ALA A 162 0.01 10.35 2.44
CA ALA A 162 -0.04 11.41 1.45
C ALA A 162 0.82 11.05 0.24
N GLY A 163 0.29 11.25 -0.96
CA GLY A 163 0.96 10.89 -2.20
C GLY A 163 0.89 11.99 -3.23
N LEU A 164 2.00 12.17 -3.96
CA LEU A 164 2.04 12.92 -5.20
C LEU A 164 2.27 11.94 -6.34
N THR A 165 1.21 11.61 -7.08
CA THR A 165 1.24 10.57 -8.10
C THR A 165 0.85 11.07 -9.50
N GLY A 166 1.44 10.44 -10.51
CA GLY A 166 1.07 10.49 -11.91
C GLY A 166 0.70 9.09 -12.41
N TYR A 167 0.08 9.02 -13.57
CA TYR A 167 -0.14 7.77 -14.30
C TYR A 167 1.09 7.43 -15.16
N CYS A 168 1.54 6.18 -15.09
CA CYS A 168 2.55 5.62 -15.98
C CYS A 168 2.07 4.25 -16.45
N SER A 169 1.52 4.21 -17.66
CA SER A 169 1.11 2.95 -18.27
C SER A 169 2.29 2.36 -19.03
N MET A 170 2.51 1.06 -18.85
CA MET A 170 3.44 0.25 -19.65
C MET A 170 2.69 -0.81 -20.47
N ALA A 171 1.36 -0.71 -20.56
CA ALA A 171 0.50 -1.77 -21.11
C ALA A 171 0.33 -1.74 -22.64
N VAL A 172 0.41 -0.56 -23.27
CA VAL A 172 0.23 -0.40 -24.73
C VAL A 172 1.32 0.49 -25.32
N ASP A 173 1.50 1.70 -24.77
CA ASP A 173 2.58 2.64 -25.09
C ASP A 173 3.20 3.18 -23.79
N TRP A 174 4.49 3.54 -23.80
CA TRP A 174 5.13 4.19 -22.64
C TRP A 174 4.57 5.62 -22.49
N GLU A 175 3.46 5.74 -21.78
CA GLU A 175 2.80 7.02 -21.56
C GLU A 175 2.92 7.41 -20.09
N ALA A 176 3.70 8.46 -19.84
CA ALA A 176 3.88 9.06 -18.52
C ALA A 176 3.14 10.41 -18.47
N SER A 177 2.06 10.47 -17.69
CA SER A 177 1.34 11.72 -17.45
C SER A 177 2.07 12.59 -16.40
N THR A 178 2.05 13.92 -16.52
CA THR A 178 2.62 14.80 -15.49
C THR A 178 2.04 14.51 -14.08
N PRO A 179 2.87 14.42 -13.02
CA PRO A 179 2.42 14.06 -11.68
C PRO A 179 1.67 15.23 -11.04
N LYS A 180 0.34 15.24 -11.18
CA LYS A 180 -0.54 16.30 -10.67
C LYS A 180 -1.49 15.82 -9.58
N ARG A 181 -1.64 14.51 -9.36
CA ARG A 181 -2.62 13.99 -8.40
C ARG A 181 -2.05 14.01 -6.99
N ILE A 182 -2.76 14.69 -6.10
CA ILE A 182 -2.48 14.68 -4.67
C ILE A 182 -3.50 13.75 -4.01
N THR A 183 -3.02 12.69 -3.39
CA THR A 183 -3.80 11.81 -2.53
C THR A 183 -3.48 12.12 -1.07
N ALA A 184 -4.49 12.06 -0.21
CA ALA A 184 -4.31 12.30 1.22
C ALA A 184 -5.37 11.52 1.98
N LEU A 185 -4.93 10.55 2.78
CA LEU A 185 -5.75 9.78 3.69
C LEU A 185 -5.31 10.04 5.12
N LEU A 186 -6.30 10.17 6.00
CA LEU A 186 -6.13 10.15 7.43
C LEU A 186 -6.92 8.95 7.96
N GLY A 187 -6.36 8.25 8.93
CA GLY A 187 -7.03 7.12 9.54
C GLY A 187 -6.74 6.99 11.02
N THR A 188 -7.55 6.15 11.64
CA THR A 188 -7.46 5.78 13.05
C THR A 188 -7.61 4.27 13.16
N ASP A 189 -6.69 3.67 13.91
CA ASP A 189 -6.65 2.24 14.19
C ASP A 189 -6.86 2.00 15.68
N VAL A 190 -7.86 1.17 15.99
CA VAL A 190 -8.16 0.69 17.34
C VAL A 190 -7.89 -0.80 17.42
N TYR A 191 -7.01 -1.21 18.32
CA TYR A 191 -6.63 -2.61 18.51
C TYR A 191 -7.05 -3.15 19.89
N LEU A 192 -7.82 -4.23 19.87
CA LEU A 192 -8.29 -4.92 21.07
C LEU A 192 -7.43 -6.18 21.32
N ASN A 193 -6.41 -6.04 22.17
CA ASN A 193 -5.46 -7.12 22.46
C ASN A 193 -6.09 -8.41 23.00
N LYS A 194 -7.23 -8.33 23.72
CA LYS A 194 -7.88 -9.53 24.29
C LYS A 194 -8.45 -10.46 23.21
N TRP A 195 -8.88 -9.91 22.09
CA TRP A 195 -9.55 -10.65 21.01
C TRP A 195 -8.78 -10.64 19.69
N ASN A 196 -7.58 -10.02 19.67
CA ASN A 196 -6.77 -9.79 18.47
C ASN A 196 -7.60 -9.21 17.32
N THR A 197 -8.43 -8.21 17.64
CA THR A 197 -9.35 -7.57 16.69
C THR A 197 -8.94 -6.12 16.48
N GLN A 198 -8.81 -5.70 15.24
CA GLN A 198 -8.47 -4.35 14.81
C GLN A 198 -9.67 -3.71 14.13
N PHE A 199 -10.00 -2.49 14.53
CA PHE A 199 -10.91 -1.61 13.82
C PHE A 199 -10.10 -0.50 13.18
N ARG A 200 -10.25 -0.33 11.88
CA ARG A 200 -9.55 0.70 11.11
C ARG A 200 -10.57 1.58 10.41
N ALA A 201 -10.45 2.88 10.58
CA ALA A 201 -11.25 3.85 9.86
C ALA A 201 -10.32 4.78 9.09
N ARG A 202 -10.50 4.88 7.77
CA ARG A 202 -9.75 5.75 6.88
C ARG A 202 -10.69 6.66 6.13
N GLY A 203 -10.29 7.90 5.92
CA GLY A 203 -11.02 8.83 5.08
C GLY A 203 -10.11 9.88 4.47
N GLY A 204 -10.54 10.43 3.34
CA GLY A 204 -9.81 11.48 2.66
C GLY A 204 -10.01 11.44 1.16
N ARG A 205 -8.98 11.89 0.44
CA ARG A 205 -8.95 11.93 -1.02
C ARG A 205 -8.17 10.72 -1.56
N PHE A 206 -8.88 9.86 -2.27
CA PHE A 206 -8.35 8.63 -2.86
C PHE A 206 -7.73 8.88 -4.25
N LEU A 207 -7.22 7.81 -4.87
CA LEU A 207 -6.41 7.86 -6.09
C LEU A 207 -7.16 8.46 -7.29
N TYR A 208 -8.47 8.26 -7.35
CA TYR A 208 -9.30 8.76 -8.45
C TYR A 208 -9.85 10.16 -8.17
N GLU A 209 -9.30 10.83 -7.15
CA GLU A 209 -9.72 12.16 -6.68
C GLU A 209 -11.09 12.18 -6.00
N ASP A 210 -11.65 10.99 -5.79
CA ASP A 210 -12.86 10.78 -5.02
C ASP A 210 -12.61 10.99 -3.52
N TYR A 211 -13.59 11.59 -2.87
CA TYR A 211 -13.63 11.71 -1.42
C TYR A 211 -14.48 10.58 -0.87
N GLY A 212 -13.93 9.86 0.09
CA GLY A 212 -14.63 8.74 0.68
C GLY A 212 -14.10 8.37 2.06
N ALA A 213 -14.72 7.32 2.60
CA ALA A 213 -14.33 6.71 3.84
C ALA A 213 -14.41 5.19 3.72
N ILE A 214 -13.48 4.50 4.37
CA ILE A 214 -13.43 3.04 4.49
C ILE A 214 -13.36 2.71 5.98
N VAL A 215 -14.24 1.85 6.45
CA VAL A 215 -14.21 1.28 7.79
C VAL A 215 -14.02 -0.22 7.68
N GLU A 216 -13.06 -0.75 8.43
CA GLU A 216 -12.66 -2.15 8.39
C GLU A 216 -12.66 -2.72 9.81
N ALA A 217 -13.23 -3.91 9.98
CA ALA A 217 -13.15 -4.70 11.19
C ALA A 217 -12.44 -6.01 10.86
N MET A 218 -11.23 -6.18 11.39
CA MET A 218 -10.34 -7.30 11.10
C MET A 218 -10.05 -8.11 12.35
N ARG A 219 -10.16 -9.43 12.26
CA ARG A 219 -9.72 -10.34 13.31
C ARG A 219 -8.50 -11.12 12.86
N HIS A 220 -7.48 -11.11 13.70
CA HIS A 220 -6.20 -11.75 13.43
C HIS A 220 -6.11 -13.11 14.15
N PHE A 221 -5.86 -14.14 13.37
CA PHE A 221 -5.53 -15.50 13.81
C PHE A 221 -4.04 -15.77 13.59
N ASN A 222 -3.56 -16.93 14.06
CA ASN A 222 -2.23 -17.42 13.72
C ASN A 222 -2.21 -17.74 12.22
N HIS A 223 -1.46 -16.97 11.42
CA HIS A 223 -1.30 -17.10 9.96
C HIS A 223 -2.46 -16.64 9.07
N CYS A 224 -3.57 -16.17 9.62
CA CYS A 224 -4.69 -15.66 8.82
C CYS A 224 -5.33 -14.43 9.46
N THR A 225 -5.78 -13.48 8.64
CA THR A 225 -6.63 -12.37 9.05
C THR A 225 -7.89 -12.42 8.22
N VAL A 226 -9.05 -12.37 8.88
CA VAL A 226 -10.34 -12.23 8.22
C VAL A 226 -10.94 -10.91 8.65
N GLY A 227 -11.44 -10.13 7.70
CA GLY A 227 -12.08 -8.85 7.99
C GLY A 227 -13.27 -8.56 7.11
N LEU A 228 -14.14 -7.69 7.63
CA LEU A 228 -15.23 -7.07 6.90
C LEU A 228 -14.87 -5.61 6.68
N TYR A 229 -15.27 -5.04 5.54
CA TYR A 229 -15.15 -3.61 5.31
C TYR A 229 -16.44 -3.06 4.72
N GLY A 230 -16.70 -1.80 5.06
CA GLY A 230 -17.69 -0.97 4.41
C GLY A 230 -17.00 0.29 3.90
N GLU A 231 -17.36 0.71 2.71
CA GLU A 231 -16.81 1.91 2.09
C GLU A 231 -17.92 2.79 1.51
N TYR A 232 -17.66 4.09 1.54
CA TYR A 232 -18.51 5.09 0.92
C TYR A 232 -17.64 6.03 0.11
N SER A 233 -17.98 6.25 -1.15
CA SER A 233 -17.34 7.23 -2.03
C SER A 233 -18.41 8.14 -2.60
N ASN A 234 -18.06 9.42 -2.80
CA ASN A 234 -18.96 10.38 -3.44
C ASN A 234 -19.28 10.00 -4.90
N GLU A 235 -18.39 9.27 -5.59
CA GLU A 235 -18.60 8.85 -6.98
C GLU A 235 -19.17 7.42 -7.08
N GLY A 236 -18.63 6.48 -6.30
CA GLY A 236 -19.03 5.06 -6.36
C GLY A 236 -20.10 4.61 -5.38
N GLY A 237 -20.65 5.52 -4.56
CA GLY A 237 -21.71 5.18 -3.61
C GLY A 237 -21.23 4.31 -2.44
N LYS A 238 -22.11 3.42 -1.95
CA LYS A 238 -21.86 2.55 -0.79
C LYS A 238 -21.49 1.16 -1.27
N ASN A 239 -20.39 0.62 -0.78
CA ASN A 239 -20.00 -0.75 -1.04
C ASN A 239 -19.58 -1.43 0.26
N ALA A 240 -19.62 -2.75 0.28
CA ALA A 240 -19.17 -3.53 1.42
C ALA A 240 -18.59 -4.86 0.93
N GLY A 241 -17.85 -5.53 1.79
CA GLY A 241 -17.31 -6.82 1.47
C GLY A 241 -16.43 -7.39 2.55
N PHE A 242 -15.63 -8.38 2.18
CA PHE A 242 -14.72 -9.04 3.10
C PHE A 242 -13.33 -9.17 2.53
N LYS A 243 -12.37 -9.31 3.43
CA LYS A 243 -10.95 -9.48 3.13
C LYS A 243 -10.42 -10.69 3.88
N VAL A 244 -9.66 -11.51 3.17
CA VAL A 244 -8.90 -12.61 3.77
C VAL A 244 -7.45 -12.42 3.41
N VAL A 245 -6.59 -12.32 4.42
CA VAL A 245 -5.14 -12.27 4.26
C VAL A 245 -4.56 -13.51 4.89
N MET A 246 -4.01 -14.40 4.07
CA MET A 246 -3.40 -15.67 4.51
C MET A 246 -1.89 -15.61 4.33
N MET A 247 -1.15 -16.03 5.34
CA MET A 247 0.30 -16.15 5.28
C MET A 247 0.67 -17.48 4.62
N ILE A 248 1.53 -17.46 3.60
CA ILE A 248 1.84 -18.65 2.81
C ILE A 248 3.00 -19.42 3.45
N PRO A 249 2.87 -20.74 3.66
CA PRO A 249 3.98 -21.58 4.11
C PRO A 249 5.13 -21.60 3.08
N PRO A 250 6.38 -21.86 3.48
CA PRO A 250 6.80 -22.36 4.78
C PRO A 250 6.94 -21.27 5.85
N TYR A 251 6.41 -21.56 7.06
CA TYR A 251 6.49 -20.67 8.23
C TYR A 251 7.87 -20.68 8.90
N LYS A 252 8.65 -21.75 8.71
CA LYS A 252 10.03 -21.82 9.17
C LYS A 252 10.95 -21.54 7.99
N ARG A 253 11.64 -20.41 8.03
CA ARG A 253 12.51 -19.95 6.94
C ARG A 253 13.97 -19.94 7.38
N LYS A 254 14.88 -20.29 6.47
CA LYS A 254 16.32 -20.14 6.69
C LYS A 254 16.75 -18.81 6.11
N ARG A 255 17.47 -18.01 6.89
CA ARG A 255 17.93 -16.68 6.46
C ARG A 255 19.33 -16.76 5.85
N ARG A 256 19.51 -16.21 4.67
CA ARG A 256 20.77 -16.06 3.93
C ARG A 256 20.87 -14.65 3.37
N THR A 257 22.03 -14.29 2.80
CA THR A 257 22.20 -13.04 2.05
C THR A 257 21.30 -12.98 0.83
N VAL A 258 21.12 -14.09 0.13
CA VAL A 258 20.15 -14.21 -0.98
C VAL A 258 19.17 -15.34 -0.66
N ASN A 259 17.88 -15.00 -0.59
CA ASN A 259 16.82 -15.96 -0.28
C ASN A 259 15.90 -16.14 -1.47
N PHE A 260 15.47 -17.38 -1.67
CA PHE A 260 14.42 -17.76 -2.60
C PHE A 260 13.24 -18.28 -1.77
N ARG A 261 12.08 -17.64 -1.89
CA ARG A 261 10.89 -17.98 -1.09
C ARG A 261 9.60 -17.73 -1.87
N PRO A 262 8.47 -18.37 -1.53
CA PRO A 262 7.19 -17.86 -1.99
C PRO A 262 6.92 -16.46 -1.42
N ALA A 263 5.98 -15.74 -2.01
CA ALA A 263 5.42 -14.54 -1.39
C ALA A 263 4.93 -14.86 0.02
N SER A 264 5.05 -13.90 0.92
CA SER A 264 4.74 -14.11 2.34
C SER A 264 3.24 -14.17 2.61
N ASN A 265 2.44 -13.55 1.76
CA ASN A 265 1.00 -13.49 1.92
C ASN A 265 0.26 -13.71 0.60
N PHE A 266 -0.99 -14.12 0.75
CA PHE A 266 -2.02 -14.11 -0.27
C PHE A 266 -3.19 -13.28 0.26
N ARG A 267 -3.64 -12.31 -0.54
CA ARG A 267 -4.78 -11.46 -0.19
C ARG A 267 -5.93 -11.73 -1.15
N LEU A 268 -7.08 -12.03 -0.59
CA LEU A 268 -8.36 -12.07 -1.29
C LEU A 268 -9.24 -10.93 -0.78
N THR A 269 -9.81 -10.15 -1.69
CA THR A 269 -10.84 -9.16 -1.37
C THR A 269 -12.08 -9.47 -2.17
N TYR A 270 -13.22 -9.49 -1.50
CA TYR A 270 -14.54 -9.54 -2.10
C TYR A 270 -15.23 -8.21 -1.90
N SER A 271 -15.92 -7.75 -2.93
CA SER A 271 -16.73 -6.53 -2.94
C SER A 271 -18.11 -6.92 -3.44
N MET A 272 -19.16 -6.42 -2.79
CA MET A 272 -20.54 -6.64 -3.23
C MET A 272 -20.79 -5.97 -4.59
N GLU A 273 -20.24 -4.77 -4.77
CA GLU A 273 -20.25 -4.06 -6.05
C GLU A 273 -18.85 -4.07 -6.67
N GLY A 274 -18.79 -4.38 -7.97
CA GLY A 274 -17.56 -4.42 -8.75
C GLY A 274 -17.07 -3.04 -9.19
N ASP A 275 -17.10 -2.03 -8.32
CA ASP A 275 -16.60 -0.69 -8.67
C ASP A 275 -15.07 -0.70 -8.84
N ALA A 276 -14.63 -0.43 -10.07
CA ALA A 276 -13.24 -0.43 -10.46
C ALA A 276 -12.46 0.80 -9.94
N TYR A 277 -13.14 1.89 -9.60
CA TYR A 277 -12.54 3.21 -9.41
C TYR A 277 -12.80 3.82 -8.02
N ALA A 278 -13.85 3.42 -7.31
CA ALA A 278 -14.13 3.97 -5.99
C ALA A 278 -13.15 3.54 -4.89
N ASN A 279 -12.76 4.51 -4.04
CA ASN A 279 -11.97 4.34 -2.82
C ASN A 279 -10.68 3.53 -2.98
N LYS A 280 -10.11 3.53 -4.20
CA LYS A 280 -8.88 2.79 -4.48
C LYS A 280 -7.66 3.59 -4.02
N MET A 281 -6.70 2.87 -3.45
CA MET A 281 -5.36 3.38 -3.17
C MET A 281 -4.32 2.45 -3.80
N TYR A 282 -3.14 3.00 -4.12
CA TYR A 282 -2.00 2.23 -4.62
C TYR A 282 -1.19 1.62 -3.46
N THR A 283 -0.41 0.59 -3.76
CA THR A 283 0.55 -0.02 -2.84
C THR A 283 1.97 0.41 -3.19
N THR A 284 2.82 0.50 -2.17
CA THR A 284 4.23 0.90 -2.32
C THR A 284 5.21 -0.23 -1.97
N ASP A 285 4.70 -1.37 -1.49
CA ASP A 285 5.50 -2.58 -1.28
C ASP A 285 4.79 -3.79 -1.95
N PRO A 286 5.52 -4.71 -2.61
CA PRO A 286 4.94 -5.87 -3.29
C PRO A 286 4.15 -6.82 -2.40
N GLU A 287 4.48 -6.88 -1.10
CA GLU A 287 3.84 -7.75 -0.12
C GLU A 287 3.00 -6.92 0.88
N GLU A 288 2.75 -5.63 0.59
CA GLU A 288 1.95 -4.75 1.44
C GLU A 288 0.53 -5.28 1.66
N ASN A 289 0.14 -5.40 2.93
CA ASN A 289 -1.16 -5.91 3.33
C ASN A 289 -1.62 -5.31 4.67
N GLU A 290 -2.90 -5.44 4.96
CA GLU A 290 -3.56 -4.89 6.14
C GLU A 290 -3.15 -5.60 7.45
N ARG A 291 -2.59 -6.82 7.39
CA ARG A 291 -2.13 -7.56 8.56
C ARG A 291 -0.75 -7.10 9.04
N GLU A 292 0.20 -6.94 8.14
CA GLU A 292 1.59 -6.56 8.45
C GLU A 292 1.78 -5.04 8.48
N GLY A 293 0.89 -4.29 7.84
CA GLY A 293 0.94 -2.83 7.80
C GLY A 293 2.05 -2.30 6.89
N TRP A 294 2.51 -1.08 7.17
CA TRP A 294 3.48 -0.37 6.32
C TRP A 294 4.93 -0.47 6.80
N PHE A 295 5.13 -0.72 8.09
CA PHE A 295 6.40 -0.55 8.80
C PHE A 295 7.00 -1.90 9.19
N ASP A 296 8.30 -1.93 9.45
CA ASP A 296 8.97 -3.12 9.96
C ASP A 296 8.32 -3.58 11.28
N ARG A 297 7.91 -4.84 11.31
CA ARG A 297 7.27 -5.48 12.46
C ARG A 297 8.08 -5.34 13.75
N ASN A 298 9.40 -5.49 13.66
CA ASN A 298 10.28 -5.45 14.81
C ASN A 298 10.43 -4.04 15.37
N ALA A 299 10.36 -3.02 14.51
CA ALA A 299 10.35 -1.62 14.93
C ALA A 299 8.97 -1.21 15.51
N LEU A 300 7.87 -1.58 14.84
CA LEU A 300 6.50 -1.24 15.25
C LEU A 300 5.87 -2.38 16.07
N GLN A 301 6.14 -2.39 17.38
CA GLN A 301 5.53 -3.33 18.34
C GLN A 301 4.11 -2.90 18.77
N TRP A 302 3.20 -2.75 17.81
CA TRP A 302 1.80 -2.34 18.04
C TRP A 302 0.83 -3.17 17.19
N GLY A 303 -0.42 -3.32 17.65
CA GLY A 303 -1.46 -4.00 16.90
C GLY A 303 -1.18 -5.50 16.68
N SER A 304 -1.44 -5.98 15.46
CA SER A 304 -1.16 -7.35 15.02
C SER A 304 0.31 -7.76 15.18
N ASN A 305 1.24 -6.81 15.14
CA ASN A 305 2.68 -7.09 15.30
C ASN A 305 3.04 -7.62 16.69
N THR A 306 2.20 -7.36 17.70
CA THR A 306 2.36 -7.87 19.07
C THR A 306 2.03 -9.36 19.20
N MET A 307 1.38 -9.96 18.20
CA MET A 307 1.16 -11.40 18.14
C MET A 307 2.47 -12.14 17.87
N LYS A 308 2.46 -13.47 18.04
CA LYS A 308 3.61 -14.30 17.66
C LYS A 308 3.95 -14.10 16.17
N PRO A 309 5.25 -14.03 15.80
CA PRO A 309 5.67 -13.99 14.40
C PRO A 309 5.08 -15.12 13.57
N ASP A 310 4.55 -14.77 12.39
CA ASP A 310 4.03 -15.77 11.44
C ASP A 310 5.16 -16.60 10.84
N PHE A 311 6.34 -15.99 10.66
CA PHE A 311 7.56 -16.65 10.22
C PHE A 311 8.59 -16.70 11.34
N SER A 312 9.16 -17.88 11.55
CA SER A 312 10.34 -18.04 12.40
C SER A 312 11.56 -18.21 11.50
N GLU A 313 12.57 -17.38 11.73
CA GLU A 313 13.83 -17.44 11.01
C GLU A 313 14.88 -18.19 11.82
N LYS A 314 15.61 -19.10 11.16
CA LYS A 314 16.88 -19.62 11.67
C LYS A 314 18.01 -18.98 10.86
N GLU A 315 19.02 -18.44 11.53
CA GLU A 315 20.24 -18.00 10.86
C GLU A 315 20.83 -19.18 10.09
N GLY A 316 20.84 -19.07 8.76
CA GLY A 316 21.55 -20.02 7.92
C GLY A 316 23.03 -19.70 8.04
N GLY A 317 23.82 -20.63 8.57
CA GLY A 317 25.28 -20.48 8.63
C GLY A 317 25.86 -20.08 7.26
N ARG A 318 26.84 -19.17 7.28
CA ARG A 318 27.63 -18.80 6.11
C ARG A 318 28.19 -20.07 5.46
N LYS A 319 27.83 -20.31 4.20
CA LYS A 319 28.61 -21.11 3.27
C LYS A 319 29.01 -20.18 2.14
#